data_AF-A0A8T9B191-F1
#
_entry.id   AF-A0A8T9B191-F1
#
_cell.length_a   1.000
_cell.length_b   1.000
_cell.length_c   1.000
_cell.angle_alpha   90.00
_cell.angle_beta   90.00
_cell.angle_gamma   90.00
#
_symmetry.space_group_name_H-M   'P 1'
#
loop_
_entity.id
_entity.type
_entity.pdbx_description
1 polymer ?
#
loop_
_entity_poly.entity_id
_entity_poly.type
_entity_poly.pdbx_seq_one_letter_code
_entity_poly.pdbx_strand_id
1 'polypeptide(L)'
;MPPSEALLRAPLTYSHTLDKYESFDVTGPIGREFPKLQLSELLKDDAKIKDLAILASQRGALFFRGQDISNDQMKDLGSKLGELTNKPPDSKLHRHALSSKDNAKNHDENGKTDEEVFFVSSVREKENHSNRFNAPLPKLASYLWHSDISFEHIPADYGVLKMAEMRTTLVETRSLPARTRCTTKLCDGLTATHFQVSELYSRSSPPSTTTDSLFLQPVFSRVLQQSKDPLITENRGHPENTGLEFSATQYG
;
A
#
# COMPACT_ATOMS: atom_id res chain seq x y z
N MET A 1 31.21 22.17 -7.68
CA MET A 1 30.07 21.23 -7.69
C MET A 1 30.34 20.22 -8.78
N PRO A 2 30.36 18.91 -8.51
CA PRO A 2 30.36 17.93 -9.58
C PRO A 2 29.04 18.06 -10.37
N PRO A 3 29.03 17.74 -11.67
CA PRO A 3 27.81 17.78 -12.47
C PRO A 3 26.79 16.81 -11.88
N SER A 4 25.56 17.27 -11.70
CA SER A 4 24.39 16.43 -11.43
C SER A 4 24.39 15.29 -12.44
N GLU A 5 24.50 14.05 -12.00
CA GLU A 5 24.25 12.89 -12.86
C GLU A 5 22.90 13.12 -13.56
N ALA A 6 22.91 13.02 -14.88
CA ALA A 6 21.68 13.08 -15.66
C ALA A 6 20.78 11.92 -15.21
N LEU A 7 19.52 12.20 -14.91
CA LEU A 7 18.56 11.15 -14.56
C LEU A 7 18.57 10.08 -15.64
N LEU A 8 18.62 8.80 -15.24
CA LEU A 8 18.60 7.65 -16.16
C LEU A 8 17.37 7.67 -17.08
N ARG A 9 16.27 8.33 -16.66
CA ARG A 9 15.06 8.55 -17.44
C ARG A 9 14.49 9.94 -17.17
N ALA A 10 13.93 10.58 -18.18
CA ALA A 10 13.19 11.83 -18.03
C ALA A 10 11.91 11.59 -17.19
N PRO A 11 11.51 12.54 -16.33
CA PRO A 11 10.25 12.46 -15.61
C PRO A 11 9.06 12.37 -16.56
N LEU A 12 8.04 11.60 -16.16
CA LEU A 12 6.79 11.53 -16.92
C LEU A 12 6.03 12.86 -16.83
N THR A 13 5.45 13.28 -17.95
CA THR A 13 4.67 14.53 -18.05
C THR A 13 3.21 14.28 -17.72
N TYR A 14 2.69 15.05 -16.76
CA TYR A 14 1.26 15.08 -16.45
C TYR A 14 0.49 15.78 -17.56
N SER A 15 -0.59 15.15 -18.04
CA SER A 15 -1.36 15.58 -19.22
C SER A 15 -2.66 16.31 -18.86
N HIS A 16 -2.90 16.60 -17.58
CA HIS A 16 -4.04 17.38 -17.09
C HIS A 16 -5.42 16.75 -17.34
N THR A 17 -5.49 15.45 -17.60
CA THR A 17 -6.77 14.77 -17.88
C THR A 17 -7.68 14.67 -16.64
N LEU A 18 -7.11 14.81 -15.44
CA LEU A 18 -7.83 14.73 -14.17
C LEU A 18 -8.25 16.10 -13.61
N ASP A 19 -7.77 17.21 -14.19
CA ASP A 19 -7.99 18.58 -13.65
C ASP A 19 -9.45 19.03 -13.72
N LYS A 20 -10.25 18.37 -14.57
CA LYS A 20 -11.70 18.61 -14.66
C LYS A 20 -12.50 18.04 -13.48
N TYR A 21 -11.91 17.12 -12.71
CA TYR A 21 -12.60 16.51 -11.57
C TYR A 21 -12.38 17.36 -10.32
N GLU A 22 -13.44 17.48 -9.52
CA GLU A 22 -13.34 18.12 -8.22
C GLU A 22 -12.30 17.42 -7.36
N SER A 23 -11.32 18.18 -6.88
CA SER A 23 -10.26 17.68 -6.01
C SER A 23 -9.69 18.78 -5.13
N PHE A 24 -9.06 18.39 -4.04
CA PHE A 24 -8.32 19.30 -3.17
C PHE A 24 -7.13 18.60 -2.51
N ASP A 25 -6.14 19.39 -2.13
CA ASP A 25 -4.94 18.90 -1.45
C ASP A 25 -5.22 18.77 0.05
N VAL A 26 -5.05 17.55 0.59
CA VAL A 26 -5.37 17.26 2.00
C VAL A 26 -4.36 17.93 2.94
N THR A 27 -3.09 17.91 2.55
CA THR A 27 -2.03 18.69 3.17
C THR A 27 -1.21 19.40 2.09
N GLY A 28 -0.32 20.32 2.50
CA GLY A 28 0.58 20.99 1.57
C GLY A 28 1.41 20.00 0.73
N PRO A 29 2.27 19.17 1.34
CA PRO A 29 3.19 18.31 0.59
C PRO A 29 2.61 16.96 0.16
N ILE A 30 1.61 16.42 0.87
CA ILE A 30 1.15 15.03 0.70
C ILE A 30 -0.37 14.98 0.63
N GLY A 31 -0.91 14.09 -0.19
CA GLY A 31 -2.33 13.80 -0.22
C GLY A 31 -3.07 14.72 -1.20
N ARG A 32 -3.88 14.11 -2.05
CA ARG A 32 -4.95 14.77 -2.81
C ARG A 32 -6.20 13.91 -2.75
N GLU A 33 -7.34 14.53 -2.51
CA GLU A 33 -8.61 13.85 -2.42
C GLU A 33 -9.50 14.20 -3.61
N PHE A 34 -10.16 13.18 -4.17
CA PHE A 34 -11.22 13.31 -5.17
C PHE A 34 -12.55 12.84 -4.55
N PRO A 35 -13.40 13.76 -4.06
CA PRO A 35 -14.61 13.39 -3.31
C PRO A 35 -15.71 12.73 -4.17
N LYS A 36 -15.69 12.95 -5.50
CA LYS A 36 -16.78 12.52 -6.41
C LYS A 36 -16.33 11.61 -7.55
N LEU A 37 -15.02 11.44 -7.75
CA LEU A 37 -14.49 10.68 -8.88
C LEU A 37 -14.57 9.18 -8.60
N GLN A 38 -15.16 8.41 -9.51
CA GLN A 38 -15.15 6.95 -9.47
C GLN A 38 -13.96 6.40 -10.25
N LEU A 39 -13.12 5.59 -9.61
CA LEU A 39 -11.96 4.95 -10.23
C LEU A 39 -12.37 3.99 -11.36
N SER A 40 -13.54 3.36 -11.25
CA SER A 40 -14.09 2.49 -12.28
C SER A 40 -14.37 3.22 -13.61
N GLU A 41 -14.61 4.54 -13.58
CA GLU A 41 -14.76 5.37 -14.78
C GLU A 41 -13.42 5.63 -15.48
N LEU A 42 -12.31 5.60 -14.74
CA LEU A 42 -10.97 5.86 -15.27
C LEU A 42 -10.38 4.67 -16.02
N LEU A 43 -10.81 3.44 -15.68
CA LEU A 43 -10.24 2.19 -16.19
C LEU A 43 -10.28 2.02 -17.72
N LYS A 44 -11.14 2.79 -18.40
CA LYS A 44 -11.32 2.76 -19.86
C LYS A 44 -10.37 3.70 -20.61
N ASP A 45 -9.61 4.54 -19.91
CA ASP A 45 -8.75 5.57 -20.50
C ASP A 45 -7.37 5.56 -19.87
N ASP A 46 -6.40 4.98 -20.60
CA ASP A 46 -5.02 4.85 -20.16
C ASP A 46 -4.35 6.21 -19.90
N ALA A 47 -4.75 7.28 -20.60
CA ALA A 47 -4.19 8.61 -20.34
C ALA A 47 -4.59 9.10 -18.94
N LYS A 48 -5.82 8.82 -18.49
CA LYS A 48 -6.27 9.15 -17.14
C LYS A 48 -5.58 8.32 -16.07
N ILE A 49 -5.36 7.03 -16.33
CA ILE A 49 -4.67 6.14 -15.37
C ILE A 49 -3.20 6.52 -15.27
N LYS A 50 -2.56 6.89 -16.37
CA LYS A 50 -1.19 7.40 -16.37
C LYS A 50 -1.08 8.69 -15.57
N ASP A 51 -1.99 9.63 -15.79
CA ASP A 51 -2.06 10.88 -15.01
C ASP A 51 -2.33 10.61 -13.52
N LEU A 52 -3.17 9.61 -13.22
CA LEU A 52 -3.43 9.16 -11.86
C LEU A 52 -2.16 8.63 -11.19
N ALA A 53 -1.38 7.79 -11.88
CA ALA A 53 -0.11 7.28 -11.38
C ALA A 53 0.91 8.40 -11.14
N ILE A 54 1.02 9.35 -12.08
CA ILE A 54 1.89 10.53 -11.94
C ILE A 54 1.48 11.37 -10.73
N LEU A 55 0.18 11.64 -10.56
CA LEU A 55 -0.32 12.37 -9.40
C LEU A 55 -0.05 11.61 -8.09
N ALA A 56 -0.20 10.28 -8.07
CA ALA A 56 0.12 9.48 -6.90
C ALA A 56 1.60 9.61 -6.52
N SER A 57 2.50 9.56 -7.49
CA SER A 57 3.94 9.74 -7.27
C SER A 57 4.32 11.16 -6.84
N GLN A 58 3.60 12.18 -7.33
CA GLN A 58 3.82 13.58 -6.94
C GLN A 58 3.24 13.92 -5.56
N ARG A 59 2.09 13.34 -5.21
CA ARG A 59 1.33 13.64 -3.98
C ARG A 59 1.54 12.61 -2.87
N GLY A 60 2.22 11.50 -3.15
CA GLY A 60 2.47 10.38 -2.23
C GLY A 60 1.25 9.52 -1.90
N ALA A 61 0.05 10.11 -1.82
CA ALA A 61 -1.21 9.41 -1.61
C ALA A 61 -2.37 10.13 -2.31
N LEU A 62 -3.25 9.36 -2.95
CA LEU A 62 -4.52 9.85 -3.48
C LEU A 62 -5.67 9.19 -2.72
N PHE A 63 -6.74 9.94 -2.47
CA PHE A 63 -7.90 9.48 -1.71
C PHE A 63 -9.17 9.64 -2.53
N PHE A 64 -10.00 8.60 -2.54
CA PHE A 64 -11.26 8.58 -3.28
C PHE A 64 -12.39 8.19 -2.33
N ARG A 65 -13.54 8.88 -2.40
CA ARG A 65 -14.69 8.57 -1.53
C ARG A 65 -15.75 7.77 -2.26
N GLY A 66 -16.47 6.93 -1.50
CA GLY A 66 -17.65 6.22 -2.00
C GLY A 66 -17.40 5.41 -3.28
N GLN A 67 -16.29 4.66 -3.32
CA GLN A 67 -15.88 3.94 -4.52
C GLN A 67 -16.70 2.68 -4.76
N ASP A 68 -17.35 2.62 -5.93
CA ASP A 68 -17.95 1.41 -6.48
C ASP A 68 -16.98 0.79 -7.51
N ILE A 69 -16.10 -0.07 -6.99
CA ILE A 69 -15.08 -0.78 -7.76
C ILE A 69 -14.96 -2.22 -7.26
N SER A 70 -14.95 -3.19 -8.18
CA SER A 70 -14.78 -4.61 -7.85
C SER A 70 -13.31 -4.97 -7.62
N ASN A 71 -13.05 -6.14 -7.01
CA ASN A 71 -11.68 -6.64 -6.83
C ASN A 71 -10.97 -6.80 -8.19
N ASP A 72 -11.64 -7.31 -9.21
CA ASP A 72 -11.05 -7.47 -10.55
C ASP A 72 -10.70 -6.12 -11.18
N GLN A 73 -11.55 -5.10 -10.99
CA GLN A 73 -11.27 -3.73 -11.43
C GLN A 73 -10.12 -3.10 -10.65
N MET A 74 -9.98 -3.38 -9.35
CA MET A 74 -8.83 -2.93 -8.57
C MET A 74 -7.53 -3.58 -9.03
N LYS A 75 -7.56 -4.86 -9.43
CA LYS A 75 -6.41 -5.56 -10.00
C LYS A 75 -5.99 -4.98 -11.35
N ASP A 76 -6.97 -4.68 -12.21
CA ASP A 76 -6.73 -3.96 -13.48
C ASP A 76 -6.11 -2.59 -13.22
N LEU A 77 -6.65 -1.83 -12.25
CA LEU A 77 -6.11 -0.54 -11.85
C LEU A 77 -4.64 -0.66 -11.40
N GLY A 78 -4.36 -1.54 -10.44
CA GLY A 78 -3.02 -1.74 -9.89
C GLY A 78 -2.01 -2.15 -10.95
N SER A 79 -2.41 -2.99 -11.90
CA SER A 79 -1.55 -3.43 -13.02
C SER A 79 -1.22 -2.26 -13.94
N LYS A 80 -2.25 -1.51 -14.38
CA LYS A 80 -2.11 -0.38 -15.31
C LYS A 80 -1.30 0.78 -14.73
N LEU A 81 -1.41 1.05 -13.42
CA LEU A 81 -0.62 2.10 -12.76
C LEU A 81 0.89 1.89 -12.97
N GLY A 82 1.38 0.66 -12.81
CA GLY A 82 2.78 0.32 -13.05
C GLY A 82 3.14 0.22 -14.53
N GLU A 83 2.32 -0.48 -15.34
CA GLU A 83 2.59 -0.68 -16.77
C GLU A 83 2.66 0.65 -17.55
N LEU A 84 1.76 1.60 -17.27
CA LEU A 84 1.72 2.91 -17.92
C LEU A 84 2.81 3.88 -17.42
N THR A 85 3.52 3.51 -16.35
CA THR A 85 4.65 4.27 -15.80
C THR A 85 6.01 3.58 -16.01
N ASN A 86 6.08 2.58 -16.90
CA ASN A 86 7.28 1.86 -17.31
C ASN A 86 7.86 0.92 -16.24
N LYS A 87 6.99 0.30 -15.42
CA LYS A 87 7.38 -0.85 -14.60
C LYS A 87 7.97 -1.96 -15.49
N PRO A 88 9.01 -2.67 -15.03
CA PRO A 88 9.54 -3.84 -15.73
C PRO A 88 8.45 -4.88 -16.06
N PRO A 89 8.49 -5.52 -17.24
CA PRO A 89 7.41 -6.41 -17.71
C PRO A 89 7.29 -7.71 -16.90
N ASP A 90 8.36 -8.11 -16.23
CA ASP A 90 8.47 -9.24 -15.29
C ASP A 90 7.86 -8.95 -13.92
N SER A 91 7.62 -7.68 -13.57
CA SER A 91 6.99 -7.27 -12.33
C SER A 91 5.47 -7.21 -12.48
N LYS A 92 4.76 -8.20 -11.93
CA LYS A 92 3.30 -8.36 -11.98
C LYS A 92 2.64 -7.90 -10.67
N LEU A 93 1.34 -8.19 -10.50
CA LEU A 93 0.67 -7.95 -9.23
C LEU A 93 1.29 -8.80 -8.12
N HIS A 94 1.57 -8.16 -7.00
CA HIS A 94 2.17 -8.82 -5.86
C HIS A 94 1.18 -9.76 -5.17
N ARG A 95 1.64 -10.98 -4.82
CA ARG A 95 0.88 -11.94 -4.00
C ARG A 95 1.49 -11.98 -2.62
N HIS A 96 0.73 -11.62 -1.58
CA HIS A 96 1.26 -11.62 -0.22
C HIS A 96 1.59 -13.04 0.27
N ALA A 97 2.63 -13.22 1.09
CA ALA A 97 3.00 -14.57 1.56
C ALA A 97 1.85 -15.28 2.30
N LEU A 98 0.99 -14.53 2.99
CA LEU A 98 -0.19 -15.04 3.69
C LEU A 98 -1.45 -15.13 2.82
N SER A 99 -1.43 -14.73 1.54
CA SER A 99 -2.63 -14.72 0.68
C SER A 99 -2.89 -16.03 -0.06
N SER A 100 -2.16 -17.11 0.27
CA SER A 100 -2.36 -18.45 -0.33
C SER A 100 -3.83 -18.86 -0.36
N LYS A 101 -4.30 -19.47 -1.47
CA LYS A 101 -5.66 -20.04 -1.56
C LYS A 101 -5.94 -21.08 -0.48
N ASP A 102 -4.92 -21.80 -0.05
CA ASP A 102 -5.02 -22.82 0.99
C ASP A 102 -5.08 -22.20 2.39
N ASN A 103 -4.72 -20.92 2.53
CA ASN A 103 -4.94 -20.18 3.75
C ASN A 103 -6.41 -19.82 3.89
N ALA A 104 -7.15 -20.67 4.61
CA ALA A 104 -8.57 -20.48 4.94
C ALA A 104 -8.88 -19.13 5.59
N LYS A 105 -7.89 -18.37 6.06
CA LYS A 105 -8.06 -17.06 6.69
C LYS A 105 -8.04 -15.90 5.68
N ASN A 106 -7.53 -16.11 4.46
CA ASN A 106 -7.47 -15.08 3.41
C ASN A 106 -8.69 -15.16 2.47
N HIS A 107 -9.83 -14.68 2.93
CA HIS A 107 -11.07 -14.62 2.15
C HIS A 107 -11.81 -13.29 2.36
N ASP A 108 -12.72 -12.92 1.45
CA ASP A 108 -13.64 -11.80 1.68
C ASP A 108 -14.72 -12.13 2.74
N GLU A 109 -15.72 -11.27 2.95
CA GLU A 109 -16.84 -11.55 3.86
C GLU A 109 -17.73 -12.73 3.42
N ASN A 110 -17.68 -13.12 2.15
CA ASN A 110 -18.48 -14.19 1.56
C ASN A 110 -17.73 -15.53 1.44
N GLY A 111 -16.47 -15.59 1.89
CA GLY A 111 -15.63 -16.79 1.79
C GLY A 111 -14.86 -16.94 0.48
N LYS A 112 -14.89 -15.94 -0.41
CA LYS A 112 -14.12 -15.96 -1.66
C LYS A 112 -12.64 -15.67 -1.37
N THR A 113 -11.77 -16.57 -1.79
CA THR A 113 -10.31 -16.42 -1.71
C THR A 113 -9.76 -15.84 -3.01
N ASP A 114 -8.73 -15.00 -2.93
CA ASP A 114 -7.94 -14.51 -4.07
C ASP A 114 -6.49 -14.30 -3.60
N GLU A 115 -5.50 -14.79 -4.34
CA GLU A 115 -4.08 -14.67 -3.95
C GLU A 115 -3.50 -13.30 -4.26
N GLU A 116 -4.10 -12.58 -5.20
CA GLU A 116 -3.69 -11.24 -5.62
C GLU A 116 -4.33 -10.16 -4.73
N VAL A 117 -5.23 -10.55 -3.83
CA VAL A 117 -5.90 -9.66 -2.87
C VAL A 117 -5.60 -10.14 -1.45
N PHE A 118 -5.01 -9.26 -0.64
CA PHE A 118 -4.79 -9.55 0.77
C PHE A 118 -5.91 -8.95 1.62
N PHE A 119 -6.73 -9.81 2.23
CA PHE A 119 -7.86 -9.39 3.04
C PHE A 119 -7.45 -9.11 4.49
N VAL A 120 -7.53 -7.84 4.90
CA VAL A 120 -7.21 -7.42 6.28
C VAL A 120 -8.51 -7.30 7.08
N SER A 121 -8.64 -8.07 8.16
CA SER A 121 -9.81 -8.03 9.04
C SER A 121 -9.42 -8.04 10.52
N SER A 122 -9.93 -7.07 11.28
CA SER A 122 -9.70 -6.96 12.72
C SER A 122 -10.31 -8.12 13.53
N VAL A 123 -11.39 -8.72 13.05
CA VAL A 123 -12.03 -9.88 13.69
C VAL A 123 -11.10 -11.09 13.59
N ARG A 124 -10.57 -11.34 12.39
CA ARG A 124 -9.66 -12.46 12.14
C ARG A 124 -8.30 -12.27 12.80
N GLU A 125 -7.78 -11.04 12.79
CA GLU A 125 -6.52 -10.72 13.46
C GLU A 125 -6.61 -11.03 14.96
N LYS A 126 -7.76 -10.77 15.60
CA LYS A 126 -7.98 -11.10 17.01
C LYS A 126 -7.97 -12.60 17.29
N GLU A 127 -8.49 -13.42 16.37
CA GLU A 127 -8.48 -14.89 16.48
C GLU A 127 -7.07 -15.46 16.28
N ASN A 128 -6.30 -14.89 15.32
CA ASN A 128 -4.94 -15.32 15.01
C ASN A 128 -3.91 -14.90 16.06
N HIS A 129 -4.18 -13.82 16.79
CA HIS A 129 -3.18 -13.12 17.59
C HIS A 129 -3.60 -12.86 19.03
N SER A 130 -4.21 -13.86 19.68
CA SER A 130 -4.60 -13.80 21.10
C SER A 130 -3.46 -13.36 22.04
N ASN A 131 -2.19 -13.59 21.67
CA ASN A 131 -1.01 -13.19 22.44
C ASN A 131 -0.23 -11.98 21.88
N ARG A 132 -0.60 -11.39 20.74
CA ARG A 132 0.17 -10.27 20.14
C ARG A 132 -0.01 -8.95 20.90
N PHE A 133 -1.14 -8.80 21.60
CA PHE A 133 -1.35 -7.72 22.56
C PHE A 133 -0.60 -7.92 23.90
N ASN A 134 -0.11 -9.14 24.16
CA ASN A 134 0.69 -9.47 25.34
C ASN A 134 2.20 -9.37 25.06
N ALA A 135 2.61 -9.30 23.80
CA ALA A 135 3.99 -8.99 23.45
C ALA A 135 4.27 -7.53 23.82
N PRO A 136 5.40 -7.21 24.49
CA PRO A 136 5.77 -5.83 24.75
C PRO A 136 6.04 -5.15 23.41
N LEU A 137 5.03 -4.50 22.85
CA LEU A 137 5.21 -3.59 21.73
C LEU A 137 6.16 -2.48 22.21
N PRO A 138 7.21 -2.16 21.46
CA PRO A 138 8.06 -1.03 21.79
C PRO A 138 7.20 0.23 21.92
N LYS A 139 7.46 1.02 22.97
CA LYS A 139 6.62 2.15 23.40
C LYS A 139 6.45 3.25 22.33
N LEU A 140 7.30 3.24 21.31
CA LEU A 140 7.29 4.23 20.24
C LEU A 140 6.46 3.73 19.07
N ALA A 141 5.41 4.48 18.73
CA ALA A 141 4.59 4.21 17.56
C ALA A 141 5.42 4.15 16.27
N SER A 142 6.55 4.88 16.20
CA SER A 142 7.50 4.88 15.07
C SER A 142 8.08 3.51 14.73
N TYR A 143 8.12 2.57 15.68
CA TYR A 143 8.66 1.23 15.44
C TYR A 143 7.80 0.38 14.48
N LEU A 144 6.54 0.77 14.29
CA LEU A 144 5.63 0.08 13.38
C LEU A 144 5.40 0.87 12.08
N TRP A 145 6.09 2.01 11.88
CA TRP A 145 6.03 2.73 10.61
C TRP A 145 6.84 1.94 9.58
N HIS A 146 6.18 1.57 8.50
CA HIS A 146 6.77 0.81 7.42
C HIS A 146 6.21 1.29 6.09
N SER A 147 6.94 0.99 5.02
CA SER A 147 6.37 0.86 3.69
C SER A 147 6.02 -0.61 3.47
N ASP A 148 4.88 -0.87 2.84
CA ASP A 148 4.43 -2.23 2.58
C ASP A 148 5.42 -2.96 1.67
N ILE A 149 5.62 -4.27 1.92
CA ILE A 149 6.32 -5.21 1.02
C ILE A 149 7.79 -4.82 0.74
N SER A 150 8.34 -3.88 1.50
CA SER A 150 9.72 -3.40 1.34
C SER A 150 10.81 -4.43 1.70
N PHE A 151 10.35 -5.59 2.16
CA PHE A 151 11.14 -6.75 2.54
C PHE A 151 11.35 -7.75 1.38
N GLU A 152 10.64 -7.58 0.26
CA GLU A 152 10.86 -8.36 -0.97
C GLU A 152 12.07 -7.83 -1.74
N HIS A 153 12.68 -8.69 -2.56
CA HIS A 153 13.80 -8.30 -3.41
C HIS A 153 13.39 -7.18 -4.39
N ILE A 154 12.23 -7.35 -5.01
CA ILE A 154 11.60 -6.35 -5.88
C ILE A 154 10.32 -5.84 -5.19
N PRO A 155 10.35 -4.68 -4.53
CA PRO A 155 9.19 -4.15 -3.80
C PRO A 155 8.10 -3.61 -4.75
N ALA A 156 6.92 -3.35 -4.19
CA ALA A 156 5.80 -2.79 -4.95
C ALA A 156 6.04 -1.32 -5.32
N ASP A 157 5.61 -0.92 -6.51
CA ASP A 157 5.63 0.46 -6.99
C ASP A 157 4.41 1.25 -6.52
N TYR A 158 3.22 0.63 -6.62
CA TYR A 158 1.96 1.18 -6.14
C TYR A 158 1.18 0.17 -5.29
N GLY A 159 0.61 0.63 -4.18
CA GLY A 159 -0.37 -0.13 -3.40
C GLY A 159 -1.77 0.45 -3.57
N VAL A 160 -2.81 -0.40 -3.67
CA VAL A 160 -4.22 0.03 -3.71
C VAL A 160 -4.97 -0.62 -2.54
N LEU A 161 -5.40 0.17 -1.58
CA LEU A 161 -6.19 -0.29 -0.43
C LEU A 161 -7.66 0.10 -0.64
N LYS A 162 -8.64 -0.79 -0.42
CA LYS A 162 -10.06 -0.43 -0.36
C LYS A 162 -10.64 -0.82 0.99
N MET A 163 -11.38 0.10 1.61
CA MET A 163 -12.12 -0.18 2.84
C MET A 163 -13.44 -0.90 2.52
N ALA A 164 -13.55 -2.18 2.88
CA ALA A 164 -14.73 -3.00 2.61
C ALA A 164 -15.84 -2.81 3.67
N GLU A 165 -15.50 -2.99 4.94
CA GLU A 165 -16.43 -2.81 6.06
C GLU A 165 -15.81 -1.88 7.11
N MET A 166 -16.56 -0.86 7.51
CA MET A 166 -16.24 -0.03 8.67
C MET A 166 -17.28 -0.18 9.75
N ARG A 167 -16.82 -0.35 10.99
CA ARG A 167 -17.69 -0.15 12.14
C ARG A 167 -18.01 1.33 12.28
N THR A 168 -19.29 1.67 12.12
CA THR A 168 -19.85 3.00 12.38
C THR A 168 -19.94 3.33 13.87
N THR A 169 -19.49 2.44 14.76
CA THR A 169 -19.62 2.60 16.21
C THR A 169 -18.47 3.38 16.83
N LEU A 170 -18.58 4.71 16.79
CA LEU A 170 -18.27 5.51 17.97
C LEU A 170 -19.58 6.13 18.45
N VAL A 171 -20.34 5.33 19.19
CA VAL A 171 -21.37 5.84 20.10
C VAL A 171 -20.71 6.89 20.98
N GLU A 172 -21.03 8.16 20.74
CA GLU A 172 -21.38 9.16 21.75
C GLU A 172 -20.67 9.10 23.12
N THR A 173 -19.38 8.75 23.16
CA THR A 173 -18.59 8.80 24.40
C THR A 173 -17.85 10.12 24.39
N ARG A 174 -18.44 11.07 25.12
CA ARG A 174 -17.93 12.41 25.42
C ARG A 174 -16.62 12.34 26.22
N SER A 175 -15.53 11.76 25.69
CA SER A 175 -14.18 11.74 26.29
C SER A 175 -13.04 11.19 25.40
N LEU A 176 -13.14 11.18 24.06
CA LEU A 176 -11.95 10.92 23.21
C LEU A 176 -11.26 12.23 22.81
N PRO A 177 -9.91 12.32 22.89
CA PRO A 177 -9.17 13.52 22.51
C PRO A 177 -9.45 13.89 21.05
N ALA A 178 -9.50 15.19 20.75
CA ALA A 178 -9.94 15.74 19.45
C ALA A 178 -9.24 15.14 18.20
N ARG A 179 -8.08 14.50 18.36
CA ARG A 179 -7.37 13.77 17.29
C ARG A 179 -8.12 12.58 16.70
N THR A 180 -9.10 12.00 17.40
CA THR A 180 -9.82 10.80 16.92
C THR A 180 -11.08 11.14 16.10
N ARG A 181 -11.52 12.42 16.06
CA ARG A 181 -12.69 12.83 15.24
C ARG A 181 -12.35 12.98 13.76
N CYS A 182 -11.07 13.07 13.40
CA CYS A 182 -10.63 13.25 12.02
C CYS A 182 -10.70 11.94 11.23
N THR A 183 -10.55 10.78 11.86
CA THR A 183 -10.40 9.49 11.16
C THR A 183 -11.71 8.97 10.59
N THR A 184 -12.86 9.20 11.24
CA THR A 184 -14.14 8.61 10.78
C THR A 184 -14.66 9.25 9.50
N LYS A 185 -14.44 10.56 9.29
CA LYS A 185 -14.80 11.25 8.03
C LYS A 185 -13.71 11.15 6.96
N LEU A 186 -12.47 10.87 7.37
CA LEU A 186 -11.33 10.75 6.45
C LEU A 186 -11.26 9.38 5.79
N CYS A 187 -11.88 8.34 6.36
CA CYS A 187 -11.65 6.97 5.88
C CYS A 187 -12.83 6.35 5.11
N ASP A 188 -14.03 6.94 5.07
CA ASP A 188 -15.19 6.36 4.36
C ASP A 188 -14.91 6.14 2.86
N GLY A 189 -14.77 4.86 2.48
CA GLY A 189 -14.54 4.42 1.11
C GLY A 189 -13.16 4.78 0.55
N LEU A 190 -12.18 5.12 1.40
CA LEU A 190 -10.87 5.57 0.98
C LEU A 190 -10.15 4.49 0.19
N THR A 191 -9.94 4.75 -1.09
CA THR A 191 -8.89 4.08 -1.85
C THR A 191 -7.61 4.90 -1.75
N ALA A 192 -6.53 4.32 -1.21
CA ALA A 192 -5.22 4.96 -1.15
C ALA A 192 -4.29 4.33 -2.18
N THR A 193 -3.79 5.14 -3.11
CA THR A 193 -2.65 4.75 -3.96
C THR A 193 -1.36 5.29 -3.35
N HIS A 194 -0.49 4.43 -2.84
CA HIS A 194 0.81 4.84 -2.27
C HIS A 194 1.95 4.58 -3.25
N PHE A 195 2.89 5.53 -3.36
CA PHE A 195 4.14 5.36 -4.10
C PHE A 195 5.31 5.17 -3.14
N GLN A 196 6.09 4.10 -3.34
CA GLN A 196 7.30 3.87 -2.54
C GLN A 196 8.45 4.74 -3.06
N VAL A 197 8.92 5.66 -2.21
CA VAL A 197 10.08 6.51 -2.51
C VAL A 197 11.35 5.64 -2.45
N SER A 198 11.96 5.35 -3.60
CA SER A 198 13.31 4.80 -3.64
C SER A 198 14.34 5.86 -3.26
N GLU A 199 15.50 5.41 -2.74
CA GLU A 199 16.62 6.06 -2.02
C GLU A 199 17.01 7.54 -2.24
N LEU A 200 16.43 8.28 -3.19
CA LEU A 200 16.80 9.67 -3.48
C LEU A 200 16.61 10.61 -2.27
N TYR A 201 15.78 10.26 -1.30
CA TYR A 201 15.64 11.00 -0.02
C TYR A 201 16.59 10.55 1.10
N SER A 202 17.23 9.38 1.00
CA SER A 202 18.15 8.86 2.03
C SER A 202 19.57 9.42 1.91
N ARG A 203 19.98 9.94 0.74
CA ARG A 203 21.35 10.43 0.52
C ARG A 203 21.76 11.67 1.34
N SER A 204 20.80 12.35 1.99
CA SER A 204 21.08 13.56 2.78
C SER A 204 21.06 13.35 4.30
N SER A 205 20.77 12.14 4.77
CA SER A 205 20.71 11.81 6.21
C SER A 205 21.79 10.79 6.59
N PRO A 206 22.47 10.94 7.73
CA PRO A 206 23.45 9.94 8.17
C PRO A 206 22.79 8.57 8.36
N PRO A 207 23.52 7.45 8.26
CA PRO A 207 22.98 6.11 8.44
C PRO A 207 22.50 5.97 9.88
N SER A 208 21.23 6.28 10.11
CA SER A 208 20.56 6.06 11.37
C SER A 208 19.82 4.74 11.27
N THR A 209 19.82 3.98 12.35
CA THR A 209 19.15 2.67 12.53
C THR A 209 17.65 2.69 12.16
N THR A 210 17.09 3.88 11.90
CA THR A 210 15.72 4.15 11.45
C THR A 210 15.46 3.68 10.02
N THR A 211 16.42 3.80 9.08
CA THR A 211 16.22 3.37 7.68
C THR A 211 16.10 1.86 7.57
N ASP A 212 16.91 1.09 8.31
CA ASP A 212 16.80 -0.37 8.31
C ASP A 212 15.44 -0.86 8.82
N SER A 213 14.81 -0.12 9.76
CA SER A 213 13.47 -0.44 10.26
C SER A 213 12.31 -0.11 9.31
N LEU A 214 12.54 0.75 8.31
CA LEU A 214 11.54 1.08 7.28
C LEU A 214 11.41 -0.05 6.23
N PHE A 215 12.51 -0.74 5.94
CA PHE A 215 12.57 -1.79 4.92
C PHE A 215 12.51 -3.20 5.53
N LEU A 216 13.02 -3.40 6.75
CA LEU A 216 12.94 -4.67 7.45
C LEU A 216 11.74 -4.65 8.43
N GLN A 217 10.79 -5.56 8.23
CA GLN A 217 9.66 -5.76 9.14
C GLN A 217 9.93 -6.97 10.08
N PRO A 218 10.69 -6.82 11.18
CA PRO A 218 11.09 -7.96 12.02
C PRO A 218 9.90 -8.67 12.68
N VAL A 219 8.79 -7.96 12.88
CA VAL A 219 7.54 -8.54 13.39
C VAL A 219 6.94 -9.50 12.36
N PHE A 220 6.99 -9.16 11.07
CA PHE A 220 6.44 -9.99 10.00
C PHE A 220 7.23 -11.29 9.84
N SER A 221 8.56 -11.23 9.81
CA SER A 221 9.42 -12.42 9.76
C SER A 221 9.14 -13.37 10.93
N ARG A 222 8.93 -12.83 12.14
CA ARG A 222 8.56 -13.62 13.31
C ARG A 222 7.18 -14.27 13.17
N VAL A 223 6.20 -13.53 12.64
CA VAL A 223 4.85 -14.07 12.39
C VAL A 223 4.91 -15.22 11.39
N LEU A 224 5.70 -15.08 10.31
CA LEU A 224 5.84 -16.16 9.31
C LEU A 224 6.52 -17.41 9.88
N GLN A 225 7.56 -17.26 10.69
CA GLN A 225 8.23 -18.39 11.36
C GLN A 225 7.32 -19.11 12.37
N GLN A 226 6.38 -18.39 12.99
CA GLN A 226 5.46 -18.95 13.98
C GLN A 226 4.13 -19.42 13.38
N SER A 227 3.83 -19.01 12.15
CA SER A 227 2.60 -19.37 11.47
C SER A 227 2.59 -20.84 11.11
N LYS A 228 1.43 -21.47 11.28
CA LYS A 228 1.13 -22.81 10.77
C LYS A 228 0.26 -22.77 9.52
N ASP A 229 -0.12 -21.56 9.10
CA ASP A 229 -0.99 -21.35 7.95
C ASP A 229 -0.19 -21.55 6.65
N PRO A 230 -0.82 -22.05 5.57
CA PRO A 230 -0.18 -22.18 4.27
C PRO A 230 0.36 -20.84 3.76
N LEU A 231 1.61 -20.85 3.28
CA LEU A 231 2.32 -19.67 2.78
C LEU A 231 2.66 -19.83 1.30
N ILE A 232 2.66 -18.71 0.56
CA ILE A 232 3.17 -18.67 -0.81
C ILE A 232 4.70 -18.50 -0.76
N THR A 233 5.43 -19.58 -1.07
CA THR A 233 6.90 -19.58 -1.14
C THR A 233 7.45 -19.43 -2.55
N GLU A 234 6.58 -19.56 -3.55
CA GLU A 234 6.89 -19.39 -4.97
C GLU A 234 6.78 -17.91 -5.41
N ASN A 235 6.79 -17.67 -6.72
CA ASN A 235 6.79 -16.32 -7.32
C ASN A 235 5.65 -15.44 -6.77
N ARG A 236 5.99 -14.40 -6.00
CA ARG A 236 5.03 -13.44 -5.43
C ARG A 236 4.82 -12.18 -6.27
N GLY A 237 4.82 -12.32 -7.59
CA GLY A 237 4.65 -11.22 -8.55
C GLY A 237 5.94 -10.83 -9.27
N HIS A 238 7.09 -11.37 -8.86
CA HIS A 238 8.35 -11.29 -9.60
C HIS A 238 9.11 -12.62 -9.44
N PRO A 239 9.83 -13.12 -10.45
CA PRO A 239 10.61 -14.36 -10.35
C PRO A 239 11.63 -14.39 -9.22
N GLU A 240 12.15 -13.23 -8.81
CA GLU A 240 13.11 -13.09 -7.69
C GLU A 240 12.42 -12.99 -6.31
N ASN A 241 11.11 -12.70 -6.27
CA ASN A 241 10.34 -12.65 -5.03
C ASN A 241 9.86 -14.07 -4.68
N THR A 242 10.78 -14.88 -4.16
CA THR A 242 10.55 -16.27 -3.75
C THR A 242 11.12 -16.54 -2.36
N GLY A 243 10.80 -17.69 -1.78
CA GLY A 243 11.29 -18.08 -0.45
C GLY A 243 10.62 -17.30 0.70
N LEU A 244 11.09 -17.52 1.93
CA LEU A 244 10.61 -16.84 3.15
C LEU A 244 11.73 -16.09 3.87
N GLU A 245 12.88 -15.98 3.21
CA GLU A 245 14.02 -15.19 3.68
C GLU A 245 13.83 -13.76 3.17
N PHE A 246 13.46 -12.87 4.08
CA PHE A 246 13.20 -11.48 3.80
C PHE A 246 14.40 -10.63 4.22
N SER A 247 14.91 -9.82 3.32
CA SER A 247 16.03 -8.91 3.59
C SER A 247 15.73 -7.53 3.06
N ALA A 248 16.23 -6.49 3.72
CA ALA A 248 16.09 -5.12 3.24
C ALA A 248 16.95 -4.96 1.98
N THR A 249 16.33 -4.70 0.83
CA THR A 249 17.04 -4.48 -0.43
C THR A 249 17.66 -3.08 -0.42
N GLN A 250 18.99 -2.99 -0.25
CA GLN A 250 19.74 -1.76 -0.57
C GLN A 250 20.09 -1.81 -2.06
N TYR A 251 19.49 -0.94 -2.86
CA TYR A 251 19.89 -0.78 -4.26
C TYR A 251 21.21 0.01 -4.30
N GLY A 252 22.26 -0.59 -4.87
CA GLY A 252 23.56 0.06 -5.09
C GLY A 252 23.54 1.08 -6.22
#